data_AF-A0A4Y8ARQ1-F1
#
_entry.id   AF-A0A4Y8ARQ1-F1
#
_cell.length_a   1.000
_cell.length_b   1.000
_cell.length_c   1.000
_cell.angle_alpha   90.00
_cell.angle_beta   90.00
_cell.angle_gamma   90.00
#
_symmetry.space_group_name_H-M   'P 1'
#
loop_
_entity.id
_entity.type
_entity.pdbx_description
1 polymer ?
#
loop_
_entity_poly.entity_id
_entity_poly.type
_entity_poly.pdbx_seq_one_letter_code
_entity_poly.pdbx_strand_id
1 'polypeptide(L)' 'MTLATILFLFQQLDIEEKLKNAPDKGYEIGVVIGTYLPFVLLVALAYFVYYKAKNRKDLDD' A
#
# COMPACT_ATOMS: atom_id res chain seq x y z
N MET A 1 22.48 2.69 7.84
CA MET A 1 21.43 2.33 6.86
C MET A 1 20.22 1.86 7.66
N THR A 2 19.10 2.58 7.61
CA THR A 2 17.93 2.26 8.44
C THR A 2 16.99 1.33 7.70
N LEU A 3 16.12 0.61 8.41
CA LEU A 3 15.09 -0.24 7.79
C LEU A 3 14.20 0.56 6.82
N ALA A 4 13.91 1.82 7.16
CA ALA A 4 13.22 2.75 6.27
C ALA A 4 14.01 3.01 4.97
N THR A 5 15.33 3.12 5.04
CA THR A 5 16.19 3.31 3.85
C THR A 5 16.16 2.09 2.92
N ILE A 6 16.11 0.87 3.47
CA ILE A 6 16.03 -0.37 2.67
C ILE A 6 14.66 -0.49 1.98
N LEU A 7 13.59 -0.13 2.68
CA LEU A 7 12.24 -0.06 2.11
C LEU A 7 12.15 0.99 1.00
N PHE A 8 12.77 2.16 1.19
CA PHE A 8 12.85 3.22 0.17
C PHE A 8 13.67 2.81 -1.06
N LEU A 9 14.76 2.05 -0.88
CA LEU A 9 15.56 1.50 -2.00
C LEU A 9 14.77 0.49 -2.83
N PHE A 10 13.98 -0.38 -2.20
CA PHE A 10 13.03 -1.25 -2.91
C PHE A 10 11.87 -0.50 -3.56
N GLN A 11 11.58 0.72 -3.09
CA GLN A 11 10.56 1.62 -3.62
C GLN A 11 11.10 2.67 -4.60
N GLN A 12 12.35 2.56 -5.08
CA GLN A 12 12.78 3.29 -6.29
C GLN A 12 12.07 2.74 -7.53
N LEU A 13 10.75 2.84 -7.52
CA LEU A 13 9.89 2.71 -8.66
C LEU A 13 9.94 4.07 -9.33
N ASP A 14 10.76 4.21 -10.37
CA ASP A 14 10.64 5.36 -11.26
C ASP A 14 9.30 5.22 -12.00
N ILE A 15 8.23 5.67 -11.34
CA ILE A 15 6.85 5.59 -11.82
C ILE A 15 6.74 6.39 -13.12
N GLU A 16 7.49 7.49 -13.21
CA GLU A 16 7.55 8.34 -14.40
C GLU A 16 8.17 7.58 -15.58
N GLU A 17 9.28 6.86 -15.36
CA GLU A 17 9.88 6.00 -16.39
C GLU A 17 8.95 4.84 -16.79
N LYS A 18 8.23 4.24 -15.83
CA LYS A 18 7.26 3.16 -16.10
C LYS A 18 6.05 3.66 -16.89
N LEU A 19 5.56 4.86 -16.60
CA LEU A 19 4.49 5.50 -17.37
C LEU A 19 4.95 5.86 -18.78
N LYS A 20 6.15 6.43 -18.90
CA LYS A 20 6.73 6.84 -20.20
C LYS A 20 6.95 5.66 -21.14
N ASN A 21 7.33 4.51 -20.60
CA ASN A 21 7.57 3.29 -21.36
C ASN A 21 6.36 2.33 -21.36
N ALA A 22 5.17 2.78 -20.93
CA ALA A 22 3.99 1.93 -20.88
C ALA A 22 3.60 1.46 -22.30
N PRO A 23 3.49 0.14 -22.55
CA PRO A 23 3.15 -0.39 -23.87
C PRO A 23 1.68 -0.15 -24.25
N ASP A 24 0.82 0.01 -23.24
CA ASP A 24 -0.61 0.24 -23.41
C ASP A 24 -1.21 0.93 -22.18
N LYS A 25 -2.49 1.31 -22.30
CA LYS A 25 -3.25 1.95 -21.21
C LYS A 25 -3.49 1.03 -20.01
N GLY A 26 -3.54 -0.29 -20.22
CA GLY A 26 -3.73 -1.27 -19.14
C GLY A 26 -2.52 -1.31 -18.21
N TYR A 27 -1.32 -1.24 -18.76
CA TYR A 27 -0.07 -1.15 -18.00
C TYR A 27 0.00 0.14 -17.18
N GLU A 28 -0.33 1.28 -17.78
CA GLU A 28 -0.41 2.58 -17.08
C GLU A 28 -1.37 2.52 -15.88
N ILE A 29 -2.58 2.01 -16.09
CA ILE A 29 -3.57 1.82 -15.00
C ILE A 29 -3.02 0.88 -13.93
N GLY A 30 -2.36 -0.21 -14.32
CA GLY A 30 -1.71 -1.14 -13.41
C GLY A 30 -0.63 -0.48 -12.55
N VAL A 31 0.21 0.38 -13.14
CA VAL A 31 1.24 1.15 -12.42
C VAL A 31 0.58 2.09 -11.41
N VAL A 32 -0.43 2.85 -11.83
CA VAL A 32 -1.15 3.79 -10.95
C VAL A 32 -1.81 3.06 -9.77
N ILE A 33 -2.54 1.96 -10.03
CA ILE A 33 -3.18 1.16 -8.98
C ILE A 33 -2.13 0.56 -8.05
N GLY A 34 -1.02 0.04 -8.60
CA GLY A 34 0.09 -0.51 -7.84
C GLY A 34 0.71 0.49 -6.86
N THR A 35 0.79 1.77 -7.24
CA THR A 35 1.29 2.85 -6.39
C THR A 35 0.37 3.12 -5.19
N TYR A 36 -0.95 3.02 -5.36
CA TYR A 36 -1.91 3.26 -4.27
C TYR A 36 -2.18 2.02 -3.40
N LEU A 37 -1.85 0.82 -3.88
CA LEU A 37 -2.08 -0.45 -3.19
C LEU A 37 -1.52 -0.50 -1.74
N PRO A 38 -0.30 -0.01 -1.44
CA PRO A 38 0.21 0.03 -0.07
C PRO A 38 -0.70 0.81 0.90
N PHE A 39 -1.32 1.90 0.45
CA PHE A 39 -2.22 2.70 1.27
C PHE A 39 -3.54 1.97 1.53
N VAL A 40 -4.08 1.29 0.51
CA VAL A 40 -5.29 0.46 0.66
C VAL A 40 -5.04 -0.66 1.66
N LEU A 41 -3.86 -1.29 1.64
CA LEU A 41 -3.47 -2.29 2.63
C LEU A 41 -3.44 -1.73 4.05
N LEU A 42 -2.93 -0.52 4.25
CA LEU A 42 -2.93 0.14 5.56
C LEU A 42 -4.35 0.42 6.06
N VAL A 43 -5.24 0.89 5.18
CA VAL A 43 -6.66 1.13 5.52
C VAL A 43 -7.36 -0.19 5.88
N ALA A 44 -7.13 -1.25 5.11
CA ALA A 44 -7.67 -2.58 5.39
C ALA A 44 -7.16 -3.12 6.74
N LEU A 45 -5.88 -2.92 7.05
CA LEU A 45 -5.29 -3.32 8.33
C LEU A 45 -5.90 -2.51 9.48
N ALA A 46 -6.05 -1.19 9.33
CA ALA A 46 -6.69 -0.35 10.33
C ALA A 46 -8.15 -0.78 10.58
N TYR A 47 -8.91 -1.07 9.51
CA TYR A 47 -10.26 -1.60 9.62
C TYR A 47 -10.29 -2.95 10.33
N PHE A 48 -9.37 -3.86 10.00
CA PHE A 48 -9.28 -5.17 10.65
C PHE A 48 -8.99 -5.03 12.15
N VAL A 49 -8.05 -4.16 12.53
CA VAL A 49 -7.73 -3.87 13.93
C VAL A 49 -8.95 -3.27 14.64
N TYR A 50 -9.63 -2.30 14.03
CA TYR A 50 -10.86 -1.72 14.58
C TYR A 50 -11.95 -2.77 14.77
N TYR A 51 -12.21 -3.60 13.76
CA TYR A 51 -13.23 -4.65 13.81
C TYR A 51 -12.93 -5.65 14.94
N LYS A 52 -11.68 -6.09 15.05
CA LYS A 52 -11.24 -6.98 16.13
C LYS A 52 -11.41 -6.31 17.49
N ALA A 53 -11.00 -5.05 17.64
CA ALA A 53 -11.12 -4.29 18.88
C ALA A 53 -12.57 -4.02 19.28
N LYS A 54 -13.45 -3.75 18.32
CA LYS A 54 -14.89 -3.51 18.55
C LYS A 54 -15.63 -4.75 19.04
N ASN A 55 -15.20 -5.94 18.61
CA ASN A 55 -15.82 -7.21 18.99
C ASN A 55 -15.20 -7.82 20.27
N ARG A 56 -14.35 -7.07 20.98
CA ARG A 56 -13.83 -7.45 22.30
C ARG A 56 -14.93 -7.24 23.34
N LYS A 57 -15.46 -8.34 23.90
CA LYS A 57 -16.42 -8.37 25.02
C LYS A 57 -15.76 -8.09 26.38
N ASP A 58 -14.44 -7.97 26.39
CA ASP A 58 -13.55 -7.73 27.52
C ASP A 58 -13.38 -6.24 27.88
N LEU A 59 -14.25 -5.37 27.36
CA LEU A 59 -14.33 -3.95 27.73
C LEU A 59 -15.51 -3.64 28.68
N ASP A 60 -16.33 -4.64 29.00
CA ASP A 60 -17.53 -4.52 29.84
C ASP A 60 -17.34 -5.07 31.28
N ASP A 61 -16.10 -5.43 31.67
CA ASP A 61 -15.73 -5.87 33.04
C ASP A 61 -14.88 -4.81 33.79
#